data_AF-A0AAD9EBH4-F1
#
_entry.id   AF-A0AAD9EBH4-F1
#
_cell.length_a   1.000
_cell.length_b   1.000
_cell.length_c   1.000
_cell.angle_alpha   90.00
_cell.angle_beta   90.00
_cell.angle_gamma   90.00
#
_symmetry.space_group_name_H-M   'P 1'
#
loop_
_entity.id
_entity.type
_entity.pdbx_description
1 polymer ?
#
loop_
_entity_poly.entity_id
_entity_poly.type
_entity_poly.pdbx_seq_one_letter_code
_entity_poly.pdbx_strand_id
1 'polypeptide(L)'
;MSLFTAQLHPGRALGFLVLGASLHDVLTRLKAEPQRFPQLDLAYSRDQPVQEPITLTLPANGIRLRFDGPEQRLRLIEIIDFTKNHVTFKDRDLVKPANSQGPPSSPVPGESSSGPTFRHIYHRLLGPTYGGEYIPPTPDAPDNLGNYILSYPGVAFTFRLAESAYSPTKDVVSLLSSATSQVATSMAVFSGDSWAQAREALWTEILPSVKTVPVLPRGKDVVPDEISLVKIHGGGKLQLFRKWSNSSIWIILGETSPQELIAELGPPNATYRKNDQRMTIHKLRTASHSRARSNGADLSRPDDLTDTDQSSANTGSDDDNDEAVEEDIAGNVSGECFYNYFYLGFDVLVSTPSPPSRPPPAQNESQVPPSKPIKSESPDRLVATKLVLHGNVPGSYEFNRHRRCRWEVSYLDDGSPGASANSETKFIEIKNRLNERWSSAYPDGDSKAPQRGMVLNRGWGDSPGSSCEFLGGWEDSGAKRLDDTDDSTTTLFGFPGLVFEVLNNDHVNTVTVF
;
A
#
# COMPACT_ATOMS: atom_id res chain seq x y z
N MET A 1 4.45 -28.02 7.24
CA MET A 1 3.76 -26.72 7.17
C MET A 1 2.34 -26.97 6.70
N SER A 2 1.33 -26.32 7.29
CA SER A 2 -0.04 -26.41 6.80
C SER A 2 -0.14 -25.68 5.47
N LEU A 3 -0.81 -26.30 4.48
CA LEU A 3 -1.05 -25.66 3.19
C LEU A 3 -1.96 -24.45 3.38
N PHE A 4 -1.74 -23.41 2.58
CA PHE A 4 -2.68 -22.29 2.50
C PHE A 4 -4.04 -22.81 2.02
N THR A 5 -5.05 -22.69 2.89
CA THR A 5 -6.42 -23.10 2.59
C THR A 5 -7.28 -21.88 2.28
N ALA A 6 -8.02 -21.91 1.18
CA ALA A 6 -8.85 -20.79 0.75
C ALA A 6 -10.10 -21.21 -0.02
N GLN A 7 -11.19 -20.48 0.19
CA GLN A 7 -12.38 -20.60 -0.64
C GLN A 7 -12.25 -19.73 -1.89
N LEU A 8 -12.56 -20.29 -3.05
CA LEU A 8 -12.64 -19.59 -4.32
C LEU A 8 -13.98 -18.84 -4.42
N HIS A 9 -13.89 -17.54 -4.70
CA HIS A 9 -15.02 -16.69 -5.05
C HIS A 9 -14.77 -16.10 -6.45
N PRO A 10 -15.30 -16.74 -7.52
CA PRO A 10 -15.10 -16.27 -8.90
C PRO A 10 -15.47 -14.79 -9.02
N GLY A 11 -14.65 -14.02 -9.73
CA GLY A 11 -14.88 -12.60 -9.94
C GLY A 11 -14.49 -11.70 -8.76
N ARG A 12 -14.07 -12.28 -7.62
CA ARG A 12 -13.98 -11.52 -6.36
C ARG A 12 -12.75 -11.82 -5.53
N ALA A 13 -12.46 -13.07 -5.21
CA ALA A 13 -11.44 -13.39 -4.21
C ALA A 13 -10.96 -14.84 -4.23
N LEU A 14 -9.81 -15.07 -3.60
CA LEU A 14 -9.31 -16.36 -3.15
C LEU A 14 -9.02 -16.28 -1.64
N GLY A 15 -9.96 -16.74 -0.81
CA GLY A 15 -9.90 -16.55 0.63
C GLY A 15 -9.87 -15.07 0.99
N PHE A 16 -8.89 -14.62 1.78
CA PHE A 16 -8.73 -13.21 2.14
C PHE A 16 -8.15 -12.34 1.01
N LEU A 17 -7.64 -12.95 -0.07
CA LEU A 17 -7.05 -12.23 -1.20
C LEU A 17 -8.19 -11.74 -2.10
N VAL A 18 -8.59 -10.48 -1.91
CA VAL A 18 -9.74 -9.88 -2.60
C VAL A 18 -9.26 -8.98 -3.74
N LEU A 19 -9.86 -9.13 -4.92
CA LEU A 19 -9.63 -8.22 -6.04
C LEU A 19 -9.97 -6.78 -5.61
N GLY A 20 -9.08 -5.84 -5.93
CA GLY A 20 -9.17 -4.45 -5.48
C GLY A 20 -8.58 -4.20 -4.09
N ALA A 21 -8.06 -5.20 -3.37
CA ALA A 21 -7.27 -4.96 -2.17
C ALA A 21 -5.96 -4.23 -2.53
N SER A 22 -5.48 -3.33 -1.66
CA SER A 22 -4.22 -2.63 -1.92
C SER A 22 -3.01 -3.55 -1.71
N LEU A 23 -1.92 -3.30 -2.44
CA LEU A 23 -0.65 -4.00 -2.28
C LEU A 23 -0.14 -3.91 -0.84
N HIS A 24 -0.31 -2.74 -0.23
CA HIS A 24 0.02 -2.53 1.17
C HIS A 24 -0.70 -3.53 2.08
N ASP A 25 -2.03 -3.61 1.97
CA ASP A 25 -2.84 -4.46 2.86
C ASP A 25 -2.54 -5.94 2.64
N VAL A 26 -2.34 -6.35 1.38
CA VAL A 26 -2.02 -7.74 1.04
C VAL A 26 -0.65 -8.12 1.60
N LEU A 27 0.38 -7.31 1.38
CA LEU A 27 1.71 -7.57 1.94
C LEU A 27 1.70 -7.59 3.46
N THR A 28 1.01 -6.63 4.11
CA THR A 28 0.90 -6.56 5.57
C THR A 28 0.26 -7.83 6.14
N ARG A 29 -0.81 -8.36 5.52
CA ARG A 29 -1.44 -9.62 5.95
C ARG A 29 -0.55 -10.84 5.71
N LEU A 30 0.15 -10.90 4.58
CA LEU A 30 1.06 -12.02 4.28
C LEU A 30 2.24 -12.05 5.25
N LYS A 31 2.86 -10.89 5.51
CA LYS A 31 3.97 -10.74 6.45
C LYS A 31 3.58 -11.07 7.90
N ALA A 32 2.32 -10.89 8.27
CA ALA A 32 1.81 -11.25 9.60
C ALA A 32 1.74 -12.78 9.83
N GLU A 33 1.83 -13.60 8.78
CA GLU A 33 1.78 -15.07 8.88
C GLU A 33 3.02 -15.74 8.24
N PRO A 34 4.25 -15.49 8.74
CA PRO A 34 5.49 -15.94 8.09
C PRO A 34 5.62 -17.46 8.01
N GLN A 35 4.99 -18.21 8.94
CA GLN A 35 4.96 -19.68 8.88
C GLN A 35 4.10 -20.21 7.73
N ARG A 36 3.09 -19.45 7.31
CA ARG A 36 2.18 -19.82 6.21
C ARG A 36 2.64 -19.27 4.87
N PHE A 37 3.32 -18.12 4.89
CA PHE A 37 3.89 -17.43 3.72
C PHE A 37 5.37 -17.16 3.94
N PRO A 38 6.23 -18.20 3.89
CA PRO A 38 7.65 -18.08 4.26
C PRO A 38 8.50 -17.32 3.22
N GLN A 39 8.00 -17.18 1.99
CA GLN A 39 8.73 -16.52 0.90
C GLN A 39 7.79 -15.65 0.07
N LEU A 40 8.18 -14.40 -0.13
CA LEU A 40 7.47 -13.37 -0.89
C LEU A 40 8.42 -12.79 -1.95
N ASP A 41 8.21 -13.15 -3.22
CA ASP A 41 9.06 -12.67 -4.32
C ASP A 41 8.34 -11.52 -5.03
N LEU A 42 8.88 -10.31 -4.94
CA LEU A 42 8.33 -9.10 -5.56
C LEU A 42 9.10 -8.74 -6.82
N ALA A 43 8.39 -8.59 -7.94
CA ALA A 43 8.94 -8.14 -9.22
C ALA A 43 8.21 -6.87 -9.70
N TYR A 44 8.98 -5.87 -10.12
CA TYR A 44 8.51 -4.56 -10.58
C TYR A 44 9.48 -3.95 -11.60
N SER A 45 9.00 -3.00 -12.41
CA SER A 45 9.85 -2.21 -13.30
C SER A 45 10.58 -1.12 -12.52
N ARG A 46 11.92 -1.06 -12.63
CA ARG A 46 12.72 0.02 -12.01
C ARG A 46 12.54 1.36 -12.73
N ASP A 47 12.26 1.32 -14.04
CA ASP A 47 12.09 2.52 -14.87
C ASP A 47 10.70 3.12 -14.73
N GLN A 48 9.68 2.27 -14.54
CA GLN A 48 8.26 2.63 -14.45
C GLN A 48 7.52 1.96 -13.26
N PRO A 49 8.01 2.09 -12.01
CA PRO A 49 7.50 1.42 -10.81
C PRO A 49 6.07 1.82 -10.40
N VAL A 50 5.54 2.91 -10.94
CA VAL A 50 4.20 3.43 -10.64
C VAL A 50 3.23 3.36 -11.83
N GLN A 51 3.67 2.81 -12.97
CA GLN A 51 2.86 2.67 -14.17
C GLN A 51 2.70 1.19 -14.53
N GLU A 52 3.81 0.45 -14.54
CA GLU A 52 3.81 -0.97 -14.86
C GLU A 52 3.25 -1.83 -13.72
N PRO A 53 2.60 -2.97 -14.02
CA PRO A 53 2.08 -3.86 -13.00
C PRO A 53 3.16 -4.44 -12.08
N ILE A 54 2.81 -4.58 -10.81
CA ILE A 54 3.65 -5.21 -9.79
C ILE A 54 3.23 -6.68 -9.63
N THR A 55 4.19 -7.60 -9.65
CA THR A 55 3.94 -9.04 -9.48
C THR A 55 4.49 -9.50 -8.14
N LEU A 56 3.63 -10.11 -7.32
CA LEU A 56 4.00 -10.77 -6.07
C LEU A 56 3.80 -12.28 -6.23
N THR A 57 4.88 -13.04 -6.21
CA THR A 57 4.86 -14.51 -6.26
C THR A 57 5.01 -15.07 -4.84
N LEU A 58 4.22 -16.10 -4.53
CA LEU A 58 4.24 -16.87 -3.29
C LEU A 58 4.70 -18.31 -3.63
N PRO A 59 6.02 -18.56 -3.78
CA PRO A 59 6.52 -19.82 -4.36
C PRO A 59 6.17 -21.05 -3.53
N ALA A 60 6.11 -20.88 -2.20
CA ALA A 60 5.75 -21.93 -1.24
C ALA A 60 4.25 -22.28 -1.28
N ASN A 61 3.41 -21.39 -1.80
CA ASN A 61 1.95 -21.55 -1.85
C ASN A 61 1.42 -21.79 -3.28
N GLY A 62 2.29 -21.64 -4.29
CA GLY A 62 1.91 -21.84 -5.70
C GLY A 62 0.97 -20.76 -6.22
N ILE A 63 1.08 -19.52 -5.69
CA ILE A 63 0.18 -18.41 -6.02
C ILE A 63 0.99 -17.23 -6.57
N ARG A 64 0.42 -16.54 -7.56
CA ARG A 64 0.93 -15.28 -8.10
C ARG A 64 -0.16 -14.23 -8.06
N LEU A 65 0.16 -13.06 -7.55
CA LEU A 65 -0.72 -11.92 -7.40
C LEU A 65 -0.20 -10.78 -8.27
N ARG A 66 -1.07 -10.10 -9.00
CA ARG A 66 -0.67 -8.96 -9.82
C ARG A 66 -1.48 -7.72 -9.51
N PHE A 67 -0.78 -6.61 -9.33
CA PHE A 67 -1.32 -5.31 -8.97
C PHE A 67 -1.10 -4.33 -10.11
N ASP A 68 -2.01 -3.39 -10.35
CA ASP A 68 -1.75 -2.29 -11.27
C ASP A 68 -0.69 -1.32 -10.71
N GLY A 69 -0.01 -0.58 -11.57
CA GLY A 69 1.00 0.39 -11.14
C GLY A 69 0.42 1.58 -10.38
N PRO A 70 -0.56 2.32 -10.94
CA PRO A 70 -0.99 3.61 -10.37
C PRO A 70 -1.69 3.50 -9.02
N GLU A 71 -2.66 2.59 -8.87
CA GLU A 71 -3.43 2.44 -7.62
C GLU A 71 -2.90 1.33 -6.72
N GLN A 72 -1.99 0.47 -7.21
CA GLN A 72 -1.46 -0.70 -6.51
C GLN A 72 -2.56 -1.61 -5.97
N ARG A 73 -3.57 -1.90 -6.80
CA ARG A 73 -4.74 -2.72 -6.49
C ARG A 73 -4.61 -4.09 -7.11
N LEU A 74 -4.96 -5.12 -6.35
CA LEU A 74 -4.93 -6.51 -6.82
C LEU A 74 -5.91 -6.69 -7.99
N ARG A 75 -5.39 -6.96 -9.20
CA ARG A 75 -6.16 -7.14 -10.43
C ARG A 75 -6.32 -8.60 -10.82
N LEU A 76 -5.32 -9.42 -10.51
CA LEU A 76 -5.28 -10.82 -10.91
C LEU A 76 -4.72 -11.69 -9.78
N ILE A 77 -5.40 -12.79 -9.51
CA ILE A 77 -4.93 -13.86 -8.62
C ILE A 77 -4.76 -15.11 -9.47
N GLU A 78 -3.58 -15.69 -9.45
CA GLU A 78 -3.26 -16.89 -10.21
C GLU A 78 -2.81 -18.01 -9.28
N ILE A 79 -3.34 -19.20 -9.47
CA ILE A 79 -2.74 -20.44 -8.95
C ILE A 79 -1.88 -21.00 -10.06
N ILE A 80 -0.57 -21.04 -9.81
CA ILE A 80 0.46 -21.54 -10.72
C ILE A 80 0.94 -22.95 -10.35
N ASP A 81 0.63 -23.41 -9.14
CA ASP A 81 0.91 -24.77 -8.68
C ASP A 81 -0.16 -25.19 -7.68
N PHE A 82 -1.05 -26.10 -8.09
CA PHE A 82 -2.17 -26.56 -7.28
C PHE A 82 -1.76 -27.47 -6.12
N THR A 83 -0.53 -27.99 -6.12
CA THR A 83 -0.06 -28.93 -5.08
C THR A 83 0.35 -28.23 -3.78
N LYS A 84 0.49 -26.90 -3.83
CA LYS A 84 1.00 -26.05 -2.74
C LYS A 84 -0.08 -25.26 -2.01
N ASN A 85 -1.34 -25.48 -2.34
CA ASN A 85 -2.49 -24.86 -1.70
C ASN A 85 -3.66 -25.86 -1.62
N HIS A 86 -4.64 -25.51 -0.81
CA HIS A 86 -5.88 -26.26 -0.69
C HIS A 86 -7.06 -25.32 -0.96
N VAL A 87 -7.63 -25.41 -2.16
CA VAL A 87 -8.68 -24.50 -2.61
C VAL A 87 -10.01 -25.22 -2.73
N THR A 88 -11.07 -24.60 -2.21
CA THR A 88 -12.44 -25.14 -2.28
C THR A 88 -13.37 -24.19 -3.01
N PHE A 89 -14.39 -24.73 -3.68
CA PHE A 89 -15.46 -23.96 -4.30
C PHE A 89 -16.81 -24.60 -3.95
N LYS A 90 -17.70 -23.85 -3.28
CA LYS A 90 -18.99 -24.37 -2.77
C LYS A 90 -18.81 -25.68 -1.99
N ASP A 91 -17.87 -25.68 -1.05
CA ASP A 91 -17.51 -26.81 -0.18
C ASP A 91 -17.00 -28.07 -0.92
N ARG A 92 -16.59 -27.91 -2.19
CA ARG A 92 -15.96 -28.96 -2.99
C ARG A 92 -14.51 -28.62 -3.25
N ASP A 93 -13.63 -29.59 -3.06
CA ASP A 93 -12.20 -29.39 -3.31
C ASP A 93 -11.93 -29.18 -4.80
N LEU A 94 -11.13 -28.17 -5.11
CA LEU A 94 -10.62 -27.93 -6.45
C LEU A 94 -9.71 -29.09 -6.86
N VAL A 95 -8.82 -29.51 -5.97
CA VAL A 95 -7.98 -30.71 -6.08
C VAL A 95 -8.22 -31.57 -4.85
N LYS A 96 -8.62 -32.83 -5.05
CA LYS A 96 -8.87 -33.74 -3.94
C LYS A 96 -7.57 -34.00 -3.16
N PRO A 97 -7.55 -33.85 -1.83
CA PRO A 97 -6.39 -34.21 -1.04
C PRO A 97 -6.17 -35.73 -1.08
N ALA A 98 -4.90 -36.13 -1.22
CA ALA A 98 -4.50 -37.53 -1.39
C ALA A 98 -4.87 -38.46 -0.20
N ASN A 99 -5.28 -37.90 0.94
CA ASN A 99 -5.54 -38.63 2.19
C ASN A 99 -7.00 -38.52 2.69
N SER A 100 -7.99 -38.28 1.82
CA SER A 100 -9.39 -38.41 2.24
C SER A 100 -9.69 -39.89 2.53
N GLN A 101 -9.94 -40.17 3.82
CA GLN A 101 -10.00 -41.50 4.44
C GLN A 101 -10.95 -42.45 3.70
N GLY A 102 -10.37 -43.37 2.95
CA GLY A 102 -11.01 -44.56 2.39
C GLY A 102 -9.93 -45.59 2.06
N PRO A 103 -10.25 -46.89 1.98
CA PRO A 103 -9.30 -47.88 1.47
C PRO A 103 -8.80 -47.44 0.10
N PRO A 104 -7.58 -47.82 -0.35
CA PRO A 104 -7.07 -47.48 -1.67
C PRO A 104 -8.00 -48.05 -2.73
N SER A 105 -9.02 -47.29 -3.11
CA SER A 105 -9.88 -47.59 -4.23
C SER A 105 -9.06 -47.40 -5.49
N SER A 106 -9.22 -48.32 -6.45
CA SER A 106 -8.61 -48.20 -7.76
C SER A 106 -8.74 -46.77 -8.30
N PRO A 107 -7.69 -46.21 -8.94
CA PRO A 107 -7.71 -44.83 -9.41
C PRO A 107 -8.97 -44.59 -10.26
N VAL A 108 -9.85 -43.71 -9.80
CA VAL A 108 -11.05 -43.36 -10.55
C VAL A 108 -10.60 -42.56 -11.77
N PRO A 109 -11.00 -42.92 -13.00
CA PRO A 109 -10.63 -42.17 -14.20
C PRO A 109 -11.02 -40.69 -14.10
N GLY A 110 -10.02 -39.80 -14.07
CA GLY A 110 -10.20 -38.34 -14.00
C GLY A 110 -9.83 -37.70 -12.66
N GLU A 111 -9.21 -38.44 -11.72
CA GLU A 111 -8.63 -37.89 -10.48
C GLU A 111 -7.11 -37.70 -10.64
N SER A 112 -6.63 -36.50 -10.31
CA SER A 112 -5.20 -36.17 -10.31
C SER A 112 -4.85 -35.42 -9.04
N SER A 113 -3.69 -35.74 -8.45
CA SER A 113 -3.11 -35.01 -7.32
C SER A 113 -2.29 -33.79 -7.75
N SER A 114 -1.99 -33.64 -9.06
CA SER A 114 -1.19 -32.53 -9.58
C SER A 114 -2.01 -31.27 -9.90
N GLY A 115 -3.34 -31.39 -10.02
CA GLY A 115 -4.21 -30.27 -10.36
C GLY A 115 -5.64 -30.71 -10.73
N PRO A 116 -6.57 -29.77 -10.91
CA PRO A 116 -7.95 -30.06 -11.26
C PRO A 116 -8.04 -30.54 -12.70
N THR A 117 -8.74 -31.66 -12.93
CA THR A 117 -8.98 -32.15 -14.29
C THR A 117 -10.11 -31.39 -14.97
N PHE A 118 -10.09 -31.31 -16.30
CA PHE A 118 -11.17 -30.72 -17.10
C PHE A 118 -12.52 -31.33 -16.73
N ARG A 119 -12.59 -32.67 -16.61
CA ARG A 119 -13.82 -33.38 -16.21
C ARG A 119 -14.31 -32.96 -14.83
N HIS A 120 -13.41 -32.79 -13.86
CA HIS A 120 -13.77 -32.33 -12.52
C HIS A 120 -14.30 -30.90 -12.54
N ILE A 121 -13.62 -30.00 -13.25
CA ILE A 121 -14.05 -28.60 -13.40
C ILE A 121 -15.42 -28.52 -14.08
N TYR A 122 -15.55 -29.16 -15.25
CA TYR A 122 -16.73 -29.06 -16.12
C TYR A 122 -17.95 -29.80 -15.56
N HIS A 123 -17.79 -31.00 -14.98
CA HIS A 123 -18.95 -31.79 -14.54
C HIS A 123 -19.25 -31.71 -13.04
N ARG A 124 -18.26 -31.33 -12.19
CA ARG A 124 -18.42 -31.37 -10.73
C ARG A 124 -18.29 -30.02 -10.04
N LEU A 125 -17.59 -29.04 -10.61
CA LEU A 125 -17.37 -27.75 -9.94
C LEU A 125 -18.21 -26.62 -10.51
N LEU A 126 -17.99 -26.26 -11.79
CA LEU A 126 -18.55 -25.04 -12.38
C LEU A 126 -19.67 -25.31 -13.39
N GLY A 127 -19.71 -26.50 -13.98
CA GLY A 127 -20.73 -26.87 -14.95
C GLY A 127 -20.33 -26.58 -16.40
N PRO A 128 -21.24 -26.84 -17.36
CA PRO A 128 -21.02 -26.52 -18.77
C PRO A 128 -20.80 -25.02 -19.00
N THR A 129 -19.91 -24.69 -19.93
CA THR A 129 -19.64 -23.33 -20.40
C THR A 129 -19.40 -23.32 -21.90
N TYR A 130 -19.32 -22.13 -22.49
CA TYR A 130 -18.96 -21.95 -23.89
C TYR A 130 -17.54 -22.44 -24.18
N GLY A 131 -17.25 -22.67 -25.47
CA GLY A 131 -15.89 -22.97 -25.91
C GLY A 131 -14.89 -21.93 -25.41
N GLY A 132 -13.74 -22.42 -24.96
CA GLY A 132 -12.62 -21.60 -24.53
C GLY A 132 -11.83 -21.05 -25.72
N GLU A 133 -10.80 -20.29 -25.39
CA GLU A 133 -9.90 -19.69 -26.37
C GLU A 133 -8.59 -20.48 -26.45
N TYR A 134 -8.11 -20.77 -27.65
CA TYR A 134 -6.77 -21.32 -27.85
C TYR A 134 -5.80 -20.21 -28.25
N ILE A 135 -4.73 -20.07 -27.47
CA ILE A 135 -3.60 -19.19 -27.75
C ILE A 135 -2.44 -20.07 -28.24
N PRO A 136 -1.98 -19.91 -29.48
CA PRO A 136 -0.88 -20.72 -30.02
C PRO A 136 0.43 -20.48 -29.24
N PRO A 137 1.39 -21.43 -29.28
CA PRO A 137 2.70 -21.24 -28.68
C PRO A 137 3.39 -20.00 -29.26
N THR A 138 4.09 -19.26 -28.41
CA THR A 138 5.04 -18.24 -28.89
C THR A 138 6.28 -18.93 -29.48
N PRO A 139 7.01 -18.30 -30.42
CA PRO A 139 8.20 -18.90 -31.04
C PRO A 139 9.26 -19.36 -30.05
N ASP A 140 9.32 -18.72 -28.88
CA ASP A 140 10.29 -18.99 -27.82
C ASP A 140 9.80 -20.01 -26.77
N ALA A 141 8.63 -20.62 -26.96
CA ALA A 141 8.06 -21.56 -26.00
C ALA A 141 8.79 -22.91 -26.07
N PRO A 142 9.40 -23.40 -24.97
CA PRO A 142 10.26 -24.58 -24.99
C PRO A 142 9.56 -25.87 -25.41
N ASP A 143 8.25 -25.97 -25.17
CA ASP A 143 7.49 -27.20 -25.40
C ASP A 143 6.70 -27.20 -26.72
N ASN A 144 6.70 -26.10 -27.48
CA ASN A 144 5.82 -25.89 -28.65
C ASN A 144 4.31 -26.17 -28.39
N LEU A 145 3.88 -26.10 -27.12
CA LEU A 145 2.49 -26.25 -26.73
C LEU A 145 1.83 -24.87 -26.59
N GLY A 146 0.62 -24.73 -27.10
CA GLY A 146 -0.23 -23.58 -26.86
C GLY A 146 -1.02 -23.70 -25.55
N ASN A 147 -1.80 -22.66 -25.26
CA ASN A 147 -2.63 -22.56 -24.08
C ASN A 147 -4.11 -22.54 -24.49
N TYR A 148 -4.85 -23.57 -24.10
CA TYR A 148 -6.30 -23.56 -24.17
C TYR A 148 -6.88 -23.03 -22.85
N ILE A 149 -7.63 -21.93 -22.92
CA ILE A 149 -8.18 -21.23 -21.77
C ILE A 149 -9.69 -21.47 -21.70
N LEU A 150 -10.11 -22.27 -20.72
CA LEU A 150 -11.52 -22.48 -20.39
C LEU A 150 -11.98 -21.36 -19.44
N SER A 151 -12.88 -20.50 -19.92
CA SER A 151 -13.34 -19.34 -19.15
C SER A 151 -14.75 -19.53 -18.58
N TYR A 152 -14.93 -19.00 -17.38
CA TYR A 152 -16.20 -18.75 -16.70
C TYR A 152 -16.22 -17.28 -16.25
N PRO A 153 -17.37 -16.75 -15.82
CA PRO A 153 -17.43 -15.43 -15.19
C PRO A 153 -16.49 -15.36 -13.99
N GLY A 154 -15.46 -14.52 -14.13
CA GLY A 154 -14.46 -14.21 -13.11
C GLY A 154 -13.49 -15.32 -12.71
N VAL A 155 -13.44 -16.44 -13.45
CA VAL A 155 -12.42 -17.48 -13.27
C VAL A 155 -12.10 -18.18 -14.59
N ALA A 156 -10.83 -18.49 -14.82
CA ALA A 156 -10.40 -19.24 -16.00
C ALA A 156 -9.35 -20.30 -15.65
N PHE A 157 -9.34 -21.38 -16.41
CA PHE A 157 -8.40 -22.50 -16.28
C PHE A 157 -7.61 -22.66 -17.57
N THR A 158 -6.30 -22.79 -17.45
CA THR A 158 -5.41 -22.98 -18.59
C THR A 158 -5.00 -24.44 -18.70
N PHE A 159 -5.11 -25.00 -19.90
CA PHE A 159 -4.65 -26.34 -20.25
C PHE A 159 -3.62 -26.22 -21.37
N ARG A 160 -2.49 -26.90 -21.23
CA ARG A 160 -1.47 -26.95 -22.29
C ARG A 160 -1.95 -27.89 -23.39
N LEU A 161 -1.90 -27.46 -24.65
CA LEU A 161 -2.40 -28.24 -25.77
C LEU A 161 -1.51 -28.06 -27.00
N ALA A 162 -1.16 -29.14 -27.68
CA ALA A 162 -0.41 -29.06 -28.94
C ALA A 162 -1.27 -28.46 -30.05
N GLU A 163 -0.67 -27.62 -30.89
CA GLU A 163 -1.39 -26.96 -31.99
C GLU A 163 -2.05 -27.95 -32.95
N SER A 164 -1.38 -29.07 -33.24
CA SER A 164 -1.93 -30.15 -34.07
C SER A 164 -3.15 -30.85 -33.48
N ALA A 165 -3.33 -30.80 -32.16
CA ALA A 165 -4.47 -31.40 -31.48
C ALA A 165 -5.71 -30.49 -31.53
N TYR A 166 -5.51 -29.16 -31.58
CA TYR A 166 -6.58 -28.17 -31.61
C TYR A 166 -7.18 -27.99 -33.01
N SER A 167 -8.49 -27.75 -33.07
CA SER A 167 -9.17 -27.27 -34.26
C SER A 167 -10.44 -26.52 -33.85
N PRO A 168 -10.77 -25.38 -34.46
CA PRO A 168 -11.99 -24.61 -34.13
C PRO A 168 -13.28 -25.41 -34.29
N THR A 169 -13.28 -26.45 -35.11
CA THR A 169 -14.46 -27.28 -35.43
C THR A 169 -14.55 -28.55 -34.58
N LYS A 170 -13.52 -28.90 -33.81
CA LYS A 170 -13.52 -30.08 -32.94
C LYS A 170 -14.28 -29.78 -31.65
N ASP A 171 -15.02 -30.78 -31.16
CA ASP A 171 -15.64 -30.70 -29.83
C ASP A 171 -14.56 -30.71 -28.74
N VAL A 172 -14.36 -29.56 -28.11
CA VAL A 172 -13.32 -29.37 -27.10
C VAL A 172 -13.62 -30.18 -25.82
N VAL A 173 -14.89 -30.47 -25.53
CA VAL A 173 -15.27 -31.31 -24.39
C VAL A 173 -14.72 -32.72 -24.59
N SER A 174 -14.92 -33.30 -25.78
CA SER A 174 -14.34 -34.59 -26.13
C SER A 174 -12.81 -34.58 -26.12
N LEU A 175 -12.20 -33.49 -26.62
CA LEU A 175 -10.74 -33.33 -26.70
C LEU A 175 -10.08 -33.31 -25.32
N LEU A 176 -10.55 -32.44 -24.42
CA LEU A 176 -9.97 -32.29 -23.08
C LEU A 176 -10.37 -33.42 -22.12
N SER A 177 -11.47 -34.11 -22.39
CA SER A 177 -11.88 -35.30 -21.62
C SER A 177 -11.11 -36.57 -21.99
N SER A 178 -10.50 -36.63 -23.19
CA SER A 178 -9.81 -37.82 -23.71
C SER A 178 -8.28 -37.70 -23.79
N ALA A 179 -7.73 -36.48 -23.84
CA ALA A 179 -6.29 -36.24 -24.00
C ALA A 179 -5.47 -36.49 -22.73
N THR A 180 -4.14 -36.55 -22.86
CA THR A 180 -3.14 -36.56 -21.78
C THR A 180 -2.98 -35.20 -21.07
N SER A 181 -3.57 -34.12 -21.60
CA SER A 181 -3.58 -32.76 -21.02
C SER A 181 -4.85 -32.45 -20.21
N GLN A 182 -5.28 -33.41 -19.38
CA GLN A 182 -6.53 -33.26 -18.62
C GLN A 182 -6.42 -32.27 -17.46
N VAL A 183 -5.22 -32.03 -16.97
CA VAL A 183 -4.99 -31.26 -15.74
C VAL A 183 -4.74 -29.81 -16.10
N ALA A 184 -5.45 -28.90 -15.44
CA ALA A 184 -5.18 -27.47 -15.60
C ALA A 184 -3.77 -27.16 -15.08
N THR A 185 -3.01 -26.39 -15.84
CA THR A 185 -1.67 -25.92 -15.44
C THR A 185 -1.74 -24.65 -14.60
N SER A 186 -2.80 -23.87 -14.75
CA SER A 186 -3.03 -22.70 -13.91
C SER A 186 -4.51 -22.35 -13.83
N MET A 187 -4.87 -21.59 -12.79
CA MET A 187 -6.18 -20.97 -12.62
C MET A 187 -5.99 -19.47 -12.40
N ALA A 188 -6.83 -18.65 -13.03
CA ALA A 188 -6.86 -17.20 -12.85
C ALA A 188 -8.21 -16.75 -12.28
N VAL A 189 -8.20 -15.85 -11.29
CA VAL A 189 -9.36 -15.14 -10.75
C VAL A 189 -9.21 -13.66 -11.09
N PHE A 190 -10.22 -13.11 -11.77
CA PHE A 190 -10.21 -11.77 -12.36
C PHE A 190 -11.62 -11.16 -12.31
N SER A 191 -11.76 -9.84 -12.50
CA SER A 191 -13.06 -9.18 -12.66
C SER A 191 -13.51 -9.26 -14.12
N GLY A 192 -14.76 -9.66 -14.38
CA GLY A 192 -15.34 -9.69 -15.73
C GLY A 192 -15.98 -11.04 -16.09
N ASP A 193 -16.73 -11.04 -17.21
CA ASP A 193 -17.56 -12.19 -17.61
C ASP A 193 -16.79 -13.30 -18.34
N SER A 194 -15.66 -12.96 -18.96
CA SER A 194 -14.77 -13.91 -19.62
C SER A 194 -13.32 -13.43 -19.63
N TRP A 195 -12.36 -14.35 -19.68
CA TRP A 195 -10.94 -14.03 -19.71
C TRP A 195 -10.54 -13.21 -20.93
N ALA A 196 -11.08 -13.56 -22.10
CA ALA A 196 -10.75 -12.90 -23.36
C ALA A 196 -11.10 -11.41 -23.33
N GLN A 197 -12.23 -11.04 -22.71
CA GLN A 197 -12.66 -9.64 -22.55
C GLN A 197 -11.93 -8.97 -21.38
N ALA A 198 -11.86 -9.65 -20.23
CA ALA A 198 -11.30 -9.08 -19.00
C ALA A 198 -9.81 -8.71 -19.14
N ARG A 199 -9.02 -9.50 -19.87
CA ARG A 199 -7.59 -9.24 -20.04
C ARG A 199 -7.28 -7.92 -20.75
N GLU A 200 -8.19 -7.41 -21.58
CA GLU A 200 -8.01 -6.15 -22.33
C GLU A 200 -8.13 -4.92 -21.41
N ALA A 201 -8.97 -4.99 -20.39
CA ALA A 201 -9.24 -3.90 -19.44
C ALA A 201 -8.69 -4.17 -18.03
N LEU A 202 -7.96 -5.27 -17.82
CA LEU A 202 -7.54 -5.77 -16.50
C LEU A 202 -6.88 -4.71 -15.60
N TRP A 203 -6.10 -3.82 -16.20
CA TRP A 203 -5.31 -2.79 -15.50
C TRP A 203 -6.03 -1.45 -15.37
N THR A 204 -7.10 -1.22 -16.13
CA THR A 204 -7.78 0.08 -16.25
C THR A 204 -9.22 0.05 -15.72
N GLU A 205 -9.84 -1.12 -15.59
CA GLU A 205 -11.20 -1.28 -15.07
C GLU A 205 -11.32 -0.72 -13.64
N ILE A 206 -12.43 -0.06 -13.34
CA ILE A 206 -12.72 0.37 -11.96
C ILE A 206 -13.33 -0.80 -11.21
N LEU A 207 -12.56 -1.38 -10.28
CA LEU A 207 -13.04 -2.52 -9.49
C LEU A 207 -14.11 -2.09 -8.47
N PRO A 208 -15.09 -2.97 -8.17
CA PRO A 208 -16.05 -2.75 -7.09
C PRO A 208 -15.37 -2.55 -5.73
N SER A 209 -16.08 -1.94 -4.80
CA SER A 209 -15.58 -1.78 -3.43
C SER A 209 -15.31 -3.13 -2.78
N VAL A 210 -14.12 -3.29 -2.20
CA VAL A 210 -13.71 -4.48 -1.43
C VAL A 210 -14.69 -4.77 -0.28
N LYS A 211 -15.36 -3.74 0.25
CA LYS A 211 -16.39 -3.86 1.30
C LYS A 211 -17.63 -4.63 0.85
N THR A 212 -17.90 -4.69 -0.46
CA THR A 212 -19.05 -5.44 -1.01
C THR A 212 -18.81 -6.95 -1.01
N VAL A 213 -17.56 -7.39 -0.78
CA VAL A 213 -17.19 -8.80 -0.77
C VAL A 213 -17.50 -9.40 0.60
N PRO A 214 -18.48 -10.31 0.71
CA PRO A 214 -19.00 -10.83 1.99
C PRO A 214 -18.01 -11.73 2.75
N VAL A 215 -16.80 -11.93 2.21
CA VAL A 215 -15.76 -12.82 2.75
C VAL A 215 -14.99 -12.17 3.90
N LEU A 216 -15.03 -10.84 4.03
CA LEU A 216 -14.42 -10.12 5.14
C LEU A 216 -15.41 -10.02 6.32
N PRO A 217 -14.99 -10.30 7.57
CA PRO A 217 -15.84 -10.09 8.74
C PRO A 217 -16.36 -8.66 8.75
N ARG A 218 -17.69 -8.49 8.67
CA ARG A 218 -18.31 -7.17 8.77
C ARG A 218 -18.33 -6.77 10.25
N GLY A 219 -17.42 -5.87 10.63
CA GLY A 219 -17.65 -5.05 11.83
C GLY A 219 -18.92 -4.22 11.65
N LYS A 220 -19.64 -3.94 12.74
CA LYS A 220 -20.83 -3.06 12.71
C LYS A 220 -20.49 -1.60 12.41
N ASP A 221 -19.20 -1.27 12.33
CA ASP A 221 -18.73 0.10 12.13
C ASP A 221 -18.77 0.51 10.66
N VAL A 222 -19.43 1.63 10.39
CA VAL A 222 -19.45 2.26 9.08
C VAL A 222 -18.09 2.93 8.87
N VAL A 223 -17.13 2.18 8.33
CA VAL A 223 -15.82 2.73 7.97
C VAL A 223 -15.97 3.59 6.71
N PRO A 224 -15.49 4.85 6.69
CA PRO A 224 -15.50 5.70 5.50
C PRO A 224 -14.86 5.04 4.29
N ASP A 225 -15.26 5.46 3.09
CA ASP A 225 -14.58 5.02 1.87
C ASP A 225 -13.14 5.53 1.84
N GLU A 226 -12.27 4.73 1.22
CA GLU A 226 -10.84 5.02 1.12
C GLU A 226 -10.58 6.31 0.34
N ILE A 227 -9.50 7.01 0.68
CA ILE A 227 -9.05 8.16 -0.11
C ILE A 227 -8.41 7.65 -1.41
N SER A 228 -8.91 8.14 -2.55
CA SER A 228 -8.44 7.79 -3.89
C SER A 228 -7.48 8.82 -4.47
N LEU A 229 -7.66 10.10 -4.15
CA LEU A 229 -6.88 11.22 -4.70
C LEU A 229 -6.84 12.39 -3.72
N VAL A 230 -5.65 13.01 -3.59
CA VAL A 230 -5.45 14.28 -2.89
C VAL A 230 -5.14 15.38 -3.89
N LYS A 231 -6.01 16.38 -3.99
CA LYS A 231 -5.79 17.59 -4.79
C LYS A 231 -5.13 18.67 -3.95
N ILE A 232 -3.97 19.14 -4.39
CA ILE A 232 -3.18 20.18 -3.74
C ILE A 232 -3.50 21.51 -4.43
N HIS A 233 -4.21 22.39 -3.72
CA HIS A 233 -4.64 23.69 -4.24
C HIS A 233 -3.68 24.83 -3.91
N GLY A 234 -2.66 24.60 -3.07
CA GLY A 234 -1.75 25.63 -2.60
C GLY A 234 -2.34 26.46 -1.45
N GLY A 235 -1.51 27.26 -0.79
CA GLY A 235 -1.94 28.07 0.35
C GLY A 235 -2.44 27.24 1.55
N GLY A 236 -1.86 26.06 1.79
CA GLY A 236 -2.29 25.13 2.83
C GLY A 236 -3.63 24.43 2.56
N LYS A 237 -4.22 24.53 1.35
CA LYS A 237 -5.52 23.93 1.03
C LYS A 237 -5.35 22.61 0.28
N LEU A 238 -5.95 21.55 0.84
CA LEU A 238 -6.01 20.23 0.23
C LEU A 238 -7.45 19.72 0.17
N GLN A 239 -7.78 19.00 -0.89
CA GLN A 239 -9.07 18.35 -1.06
C GLN A 239 -8.87 16.85 -1.28
N LEU A 240 -9.41 16.03 -0.38
CA LEU A 240 -9.26 14.57 -0.38
C LEU A 240 -10.54 13.96 -0.93
N PHE A 241 -10.44 13.22 -2.03
CA PHE A 241 -11.55 12.54 -2.68
C PHE A 241 -11.66 11.11 -2.19
N ARG A 242 -12.86 10.69 -1.82
CA ARG A 242 -13.14 9.29 -1.46
C ARG A 242 -13.38 8.47 -2.74
N LYS A 243 -12.98 7.21 -2.74
CA LYS A 243 -13.26 6.27 -3.84
C LYS A 243 -14.72 5.81 -3.76
N TRP A 244 -15.30 5.47 -4.91
CA TRP A 244 -16.67 4.94 -5.08
C TRP A 244 -17.81 5.88 -4.65
N SER A 245 -17.52 6.96 -3.95
CA SER A 245 -18.43 8.07 -3.68
C SER A 245 -17.92 9.34 -4.35
N ASN A 246 -18.82 10.21 -4.80
CA ASN A 246 -18.43 11.54 -5.28
C ASN A 246 -18.24 12.52 -4.12
N SER A 247 -17.79 12.02 -2.95
CA SER A 247 -17.59 12.83 -1.75
C SER A 247 -16.14 13.25 -1.62
N SER A 248 -15.93 14.47 -1.12
CA SER A 248 -14.60 15.00 -0.85
C SER A 248 -14.60 15.79 0.45
N ILE A 249 -13.48 15.80 1.15
CA ILE A 249 -13.26 16.58 2.37
C ILE A 249 -12.14 17.58 2.15
N TRP A 250 -12.18 18.70 2.88
CA TRP A 250 -11.13 19.71 2.84
C TRP A 250 -10.26 19.63 4.09
N ILE A 251 -8.95 19.62 3.88
CA ILE A 251 -7.96 19.89 4.93
C ILE A 251 -7.36 21.26 4.62
N ILE A 252 -7.56 22.18 5.54
CA ILE A 252 -6.97 23.52 5.54
C ILE A 252 -5.90 23.56 6.63
N LEU A 253 -4.64 23.58 6.22
CA LEU A 253 -3.49 23.67 7.13
C LEU A 253 -3.52 25.01 7.87
N GLY A 254 -3.27 24.98 9.18
CA GLY A 254 -3.42 26.11 10.10
C GLY A 254 -4.84 26.28 10.66
N GLU A 255 -5.86 25.61 10.10
CA GLU A 255 -7.26 25.77 10.55
C GLU A 255 -7.94 24.46 11.01
N THR A 256 -7.62 23.33 10.37
CA THR A 256 -8.32 22.05 10.58
C THR A 256 -7.91 21.44 11.92
N SER A 257 -8.89 21.16 12.78
CA SER A 257 -8.63 20.63 14.12
C SER A 257 -8.42 19.10 14.13
N PRO A 258 -7.77 18.55 15.16
CA PRO A 258 -7.66 17.10 15.36
C PRO A 258 -9.00 16.38 15.41
N GLN A 259 -10.02 17.01 16.02
CA GLN A 259 -11.37 16.45 16.12
C GLN A 259 -12.03 16.35 14.74
N GLU A 260 -11.85 17.36 13.89
CA GLU A 260 -12.32 17.31 12.49
C GLU A 260 -11.59 16.23 11.68
N LEU A 261 -10.27 16.08 11.87
CA LEU A 261 -9.52 14.99 11.22
C LEU A 261 -10.09 13.62 11.61
N ILE A 262 -10.32 13.38 12.90
CA ILE A 262 -10.86 12.10 13.38
C ILE A 262 -12.30 11.89 12.89
N ALA A 263 -13.12 12.95 12.87
CA ALA A 263 -14.50 12.86 12.38
C ALA A 263 -14.57 12.48 10.89
N GLU A 264 -13.64 12.99 10.07
CA GLU A 264 -13.66 12.77 8.62
C GLU A 264 -12.84 11.58 8.15
N LEU A 265 -11.73 11.26 8.82
CA LEU A 265 -10.78 10.21 8.43
C LEU A 265 -10.88 8.95 9.30
N GLY A 266 -11.54 9.04 10.46
CA GLY A 266 -11.44 8.05 11.52
C GLY A 266 -10.18 8.23 12.37
N PRO A 267 -9.99 7.40 13.40
CA PRO A 267 -8.79 7.47 14.24
C PRO A 267 -7.52 7.13 13.44
N PRO A 268 -6.37 7.76 13.74
CA PRO A 268 -5.10 7.39 13.13
C PRO A 268 -4.69 5.97 13.52
N ASN A 269 -3.89 5.31 12.66
CA ASN A 269 -3.36 3.98 12.95
C ASN A 269 -2.29 4.02 14.05
N ALA A 270 -1.53 5.12 14.13
CA ALA A 270 -0.58 5.37 15.20
C ALA A 270 -0.43 6.87 15.44
N THR A 271 -0.19 7.27 16.68
CA THR A 271 0.13 8.66 17.04
C THR A 271 1.57 8.73 17.54
N TYR A 272 2.38 9.59 16.92
CA TYR A 272 3.76 9.81 17.33
C TYR A 272 3.93 11.22 17.89
N ARG A 273 4.33 11.36 19.15
CA ARG A 273 4.59 12.67 19.75
C ARG A 273 5.98 13.14 19.38
N LYS A 274 6.09 14.37 18.89
CA LYS A 274 7.37 14.96 18.53
C LYS A 274 8.06 15.41 19.83
N ASN A 275 8.98 14.59 20.32
CA ASN A 275 9.83 14.99 21.44
C ASN A 275 10.86 16.01 20.94
N ASP A 276 10.99 17.13 21.66
CA ASP A 276 11.92 18.20 21.30
C ASP A 276 13.39 17.73 21.44
N GLN A 277 13.98 17.24 20.36
CA GLN A 277 15.38 16.81 20.33
C GLN A 277 16.39 17.96 20.45
N ARG A 278 15.94 19.24 20.54
CA ARG A 278 16.85 20.37 20.77
C ARG A 278 17.73 20.18 22.01
N MET A 279 17.22 19.52 23.04
CA MET A 279 18.00 19.23 24.26
C MET A 279 19.12 18.19 24.05
N THR A 280 18.99 17.28 23.08
CA THR A 280 19.98 16.23 22.81
C THR A 280 21.25 16.80 22.18
N ILE A 281 21.09 17.76 21.26
CA ILE A 281 22.20 18.45 20.59
C ILE A 281 23.01 19.28 21.61
N HIS A 282 22.34 19.88 22.61
CA HIS A 282 23.03 20.61 23.69
C HIS A 282 23.71 19.70 24.71
N LYS A 283 23.19 18.48 24.97
CA LYS A 283 23.88 17.50 25.85
C LYS A 283 25.21 17.02 25.26
N LEU A 284 25.27 16.75 23.95
CA LEU A 284 26.52 16.37 23.27
C LEU A 284 27.56 17.50 23.27
N ARG A 285 27.10 18.76 23.18
CA ARG A 285 27.97 19.94 23.16
C ARG A 285 28.47 20.35 24.56
N THR A 286 27.69 20.09 25.60
CA THR A 286 28.11 20.30 26.99
C THR A 286 29.09 19.22 27.46
N ALA A 287 28.90 17.95 27.06
CA ALA A 287 29.82 16.86 27.38
C ALA A 287 31.22 17.03 26.76
N SER A 288 31.33 17.78 25.65
CA SER A 288 32.61 18.07 24.98
C SER A 288 33.39 19.24 25.60
N HIS A 289 32.76 20.05 26.47
CA HIS A 289 33.42 21.16 27.17
C HIS A 289 33.75 20.91 28.64
N SER A 290 33.25 19.85 29.26
CA SER A 290 33.57 19.48 30.65
C SER A 290 34.70 18.45 30.72
N ARG A 291 35.93 18.83 30.33
CA ARG A 291 37.15 18.14 30.81
C ARG A 291 37.60 18.77 32.14
N ALA A 292 36.81 18.54 33.19
CA ALA A 292 37.27 18.71 34.56
C ALA A 292 37.46 17.32 35.17
N ARG A 293 38.71 17.00 35.52
CA ARG A 293 39.08 15.80 36.26
C ARG A 293 38.35 15.76 37.61
N SER A 294 37.70 14.65 37.93
CA SER A 294 37.57 14.21 39.32
C SER A 294 37.50 12.69 39.41
N ASN A 295 38.17 12.19 40.45
CA ASN A 295 38.47 10.79 40.74
C ASN A 295 37.24 9.91 40.93
N GLY A 296 37.45 8.61 40.70
CA GLY A 296 36.43 7.59 40.82
C GLY A 296 35.89 7.35 42.22
N ALA A 297 34.64 6.91 42.23
CA ALA A 297 34.08 5.97 43.19
C ALA A 297 32.87 5.31 42.50
N ASP A 298 32.83 3.99 42.60
CA ASP A 298 31.72 3.07 42.39
C ASP A 298 30.32 3.67 42.48
N LEU A 299 29.41 3.21 41.59
CA LEU A 299 28.05 2.75 41.91
C LEU A 299 27.39 2.22 40.62
N SER A 300 27.23 0.91 40.59
CA SER A 300 26.45 0.17 39.58
C SER A 300 25.00 0.68 39.53
N ARG A 301 24.49 0.95 38.33
CA ARG A 301 23.04 1.07 38.07
C ARG A 301 22.59 -0.16 37.30
N PRO A 302 21.49 -0.83 37.71
CA PRO A 302 20.98 -1.97 36.97
C PRO A 302 20.25 -1.52 35.69
N ASP A 303 20.47 -2.29 34.63
CA ASP A 303 19.57 -2.39 33.48
C ASP A 303 18.18 -2.82 33.97
N ASP A 304 17.14 -2.07 33.59
CA ASP A 304 15.76 -2.55 33.70
C ASP A 304 15.12 -2.58 32.30
N LEU A 305 15.18 -3.77 31.74
CA LEU A 305 14.37 -4.28 30.65
C LEU A 305 13.09 -4.87 31.25
N THR A 306 11.93 -4.29 30.99
CA THR A 306 10.60 -4.92 31.07
C THR A 306 9.73 -4.15 30.06
N ASP A 307 9.18 -4.66 28.96
CA ASP A 307 8.45 -5.89 28.63
C ASP A 307 7.33 -6.22 29.62
N THR A 308 6.13 -5.71 29.34
CA THR A 308 4.88 -6.45 29.54
C THR A 308 3.70 -5.77 28.83
N ASP A 309 3.18 -6.47 27.82
CA ASP A 309 1.80 -6.45 27.35
C ASP A 309 0.86 -6.84 28.50
N GLN A 310 -0.12 -5.99 28.82
CA GLN A 310 -1.42 -6.42 29.33
C GLN A 310 -2.53 -5.41 28.98
N SER A 311 -3.44 -5.90 28.15
CA SER A 311 -4.83 -5.47 27.94
C SER A 311 -5.60 -5.10 29.22
N SER A 312 -6.32 -3.98 29.21
CA SER A 312 -7.26 -3.61 30.28
C SER A 312 -8.65 -4.19 30.05
N ALA A 313 -8.94 -5.27 30.76
CA ALA A 313 -10.28 -5.72 31.09
C ALA A 313 -10.81 -4.94 32.32
N ASN A 314 -12.12 -4.75 32.33
CA ASN A 314 -12.90 -3.90 33.23
C ASN A 314 -13.28 -4.65 34.52
N THR A 315 -12.86 -4.21 35.71
CA THR A 315 -13.51 -4.55 37.01
C THR A 315 -13.26 -3.42 38.02
N GLY A 316 -14.32 -2.94 38.68
CA GLY A 316 -14.28 -1.83 39.65
C GLY A 316 -14.23 -2.23 41.13
N SER A 317 -14.39 -1.20 41.98
CA SER A 317 -14.44 -1.14 43.47
C SER A 317 -13.06 -1.23 44.16
N ASP A 318 -12.65 -0.41 45.14
CA ASP A 318 -13.27 0.69 45.90
C ASP A 318 -12.16 1.60 46.50
N ASP A 319 -12.60 2.76 46.97
CA ASP A 319 -11.90 3.87 47.63
C ASP A 319 -10.83 3.51 48.68
N ASP A 320 -9.73 4.27 48.68
CA ASP A 320 -9.31 5.04 49.86
C ASP A 320 -8.36 6.18 49.48
N ASN A 321 -8.61 7.31 50.13
CA ASN A 321 -8.08 8.65 49.94
C ASN A 321 -6.72 8.80 50.66
N ASP A 322 -5.68 9.33 50.01
CA ASP A 322 -4.86 10.44 50.53
C ASP A 322 -3.60 10.73 49.68
N GLU A 323 -3.42 12.03 49.44
CA GLU A 323 -2.22 12.75 48.99
C GLU A 323 -1.74 12.57 47.54
N ALA A 324 -2.25 13.47 46.69
CA ALA A 324 -1.65 13.84 45.43
C ALA A 324 -0.20 14.32 45.65
N VAL A 325 0.76 13.43 45.36
CA VAL A 325 2.11 13.85 45.04
C VAL A 325 2.05 14.41 43.61
N GLU A 326 1.82 15.72 43.51
CA GLU A 326 2.14 16.47 42.30
C GLU A 326 3.67 16.42 42.13
N GLU A 327 4.19 15.31 41.59
CA GLU A 327 5.49 15.34 40.95
C GLU A 327 5.34 16.14 39.66
N ASP A 328 5.86 17.37 39.71
CA ASP A 328 6.17 18.28 38.61
C ASP A 328 7.00 17.60 37.51
N ILE A 329 6.39 16.67 36.76
CA ILE A 329 6.81 16.26 35.42
C ILE A 329 6.00 17.08 34.40
N ALA A 330 5.75 18.36 34.70
CA ALA A 330 5.27 19.36 33.74
C ALA A 330 6.44 19.86 32.86
N GLY A 331 7.29 18.94 32.40
CA GLY A 331 8.41 19.20 31.50
C GLY A 331 7.96 19.27 30.05
N ASN A 332 7.27 20.34 29.67
CA ASN A 332 7.21 20.90 28.31
C ASN A 332 7.08 19.90 27.14
N VAL A 333 6.10 18.99 27.18
CA VAL A 333 5.74 18.21 25.98
C VAL A 333 4.99 19.17 25.07
N SER A 334 5.65 19.73 24.06
CA SER A 334 4.96 20.41 22.97
C SER A 334 3.86 19.45 22.50
N GLY A 335 2.58 19.83 22.59
CA GLY A 335 1.45 18.96 22.22
C GLY A 335 1.44 18.51 20.75
N GLU A 336 2.54 18.75 20.02
CA GLU A 336 2.81 18.37 18.66
C GLU A 336 2.89 16.85 18.50
N CYS A 337 2.10 16.31 17.58
CA CYS A 337 2.15 14.91 17.23
C CYS A 337 1.80 14.66 15.77
N PHE A 338 2.33 13.57 15.23
CA PHE A 338 1.94 13.02 13.95
C PHE A 338 0.80 12.02 14.14
N TYR A 339 -0.27 12.23 13.40
CA TYR A 339 -1.32 11.25 13.16
C TYR A 339 -0.95 10.47 11.91
N ASN A 340 -0.60 9.19 12.08
CA ASN A 340 -0.13 8.34 11.00
C ASN A 340 -1.29 7.49 10.45
N TYR A 341 -1.62 7.66 9.18
CA TYR A 341 -2.68 6.89 8.52
C TYR A 341 -2.05 5.94 7.48
N PHE A 342 -1.42 4.86 7.96
CA PHE A 342 -0.76 3.85 7.10
C PHE A 342 -1.67 3.34 5.98
N TYR A 343 -2.95 3.12 6.28
CA TYR A 343 -3.93 2.60 5.31
C TYR A 343 -4.54 3.69 4.39
N LEU A 344 -4.37 4.98 4.72
CA LEU A 344 -4.76 6.08 3.84
C LEU A 344 -3.58 6.62 3.01
N GLY A 345 -2.36 6.31 3.43
CA GLY A 345 -1.13 6.64 2.73
C GLY A 345 -0.56 8.02 3.05
N PHE A 346 -0.92 8.60 4.19
CA PHE A 346 -0.40 9.92 4.58
C PHE A 346 -0.32 10.08 6.10
N ASP A 347 0.52 11.02 6.52
CA ASP A 347 0.65 11.45 7.92
C ASP A 347 0.28 12.93 8.06
N VAL A 348 -0.35 13.29 9.17
CA VAL A 348 -0.73 14.68 9.48
C VAL A 348 0.04 15.14 10.71
N LEU A 349 0.80 16.22 10.60
CA LEU A 349 1.34 16.90 11.78
C LEU A 349 0.24 17.77 12.37
N VAL A 350 -0.06 17.51 13.63
CA VAL A 350 -0.91 18.33 14.49
C VAL A 350 0.02 19.15 15.38
N SER A 351 -0.01 20.47 15.28
CA SER A 351 0.81 21.39 16.08
C SER A 351 0.08 22.69 16.37
N THR A 352 0.72 23.63 17.08
CA THR A 352 0.22 24.99 17.19
C THR A 352 0.12 25.65 15.81
N PRO A 353 -0.80 26.60 15.61
CA PRO A 353 -1.09 27.15 14.30
C PRO A 353 0.10 27.93 13.74
N SER A 354 0.51 27.59 12.52
CA SER A 354 1.48 28.34 11.73
C SER A 354 0.78 28.98 10.52
N PRO A 355 1.21 30.17 10.06
CA PRO A 355 0.71 30.73 8.82
C PRO A 355 0.91 29.74 7.66
N PRO A 356 -0.11 29.46 6.83
CA PRO A 356 0.05 28.58 5.68
C PRO A 356 1.00 29.22 4.66
N SER A 357 1.50 28.39 3.73
CA SER A 357 2.34 28.89 2.64
C SER A 357 1.63 29.99 1.82
N ARG A 358 2.40 30.87 1.17
CA ARG A 358 1.81 31.79 0.19
C ARG A 358 1.10 31.01 -0.94
N PRO A 359 -0.04 31.49 -1.47
CA PRO A 359 -0.68 30.88 -2.63
C PRO A 359 0.17 31.08 -3.90
N PRO A 360 0.06 30.21 -4.90
CA PRO A 360 0.70 30.38 -6.20
C PRO A 360 0.28 31.70 -6.88
N PRO A 361 1.16 32.34 -7.67
CA PRO A 361 0.87 33.60 -8.36
C PRO A 361 -0.34 33.46 -9.27
N ALA A 362 -1.12 34.50 -9.59
CA ALA A 362 -2.22 34.41 -10.56
C ALA A 362 -3.25 33.27 -10.31
N GLN A 363 -3.34 32.74 -9.09
CA GLN A 363 -4.39 31.79 -8.76
C GLN A 363 -5.71 32.55 -8.64
N ASN A 364 -6.60 32.34 -9.61
CA ASN A 364 -7.99 32.78 -9.48
C ASN A 364 -8.62 32.03 -8.30
N GLU A 365 -9.35 32.73 -7.43
CA GLU A 365 -10.06 32.18 -6.26
C GLU A 365 -11.26 31.28 -6.67
N SER A 366 -11.15 30.51 -7.75
CA SER A 366 -12.26 29.78 -8.35
C SER A 366 -12.71 28.55 -7.53
N GLN A 367 -11.96 28.16 -6.50
CA GLN A 367 -12.34 27.08 -5.57
C GLN A 367 -12.08 27.53 -4.13
N VAL A 368 -12.95 28.38 -3.62
CA VAL A 368 -12.94 28.78 -2.20
C VAL A 368 -13.46 27.58 -1.39
N PRO A 369 -12.68 27.04 -0.43
CA PRO A 369 -13.19 26.03 0.48
C PRO A 369 -14.42 26.59 1.22
N PRO A 370 -15.41 25.76 1.60
CA PRO A 370 -16.57 26.24 2.33
C PRO A 370 -16.14 27.04 3.56
N SER A 371 -16.68 28.25 3.72
CA SER A 371 -16.33 29.13 4.83
C SER A 371 -16.79 28.51 6.15
N LYS A 372 -15.86 28.34 7.10
CA LYS A 372 -16.21 27.88 8.45
C LYS A 372 -16.90 29.03 9.22
N PRO A 373 -18.10 28.81 9.78
CA PRO A 373 -18.84 29.85 10.50
C PRO A 373 -18.20 30.22 11.85
N ILE A 374 -17.32 29.35 12.40
CA ILE A 374 -16.67 29.55 13.70
C ILE A 374 -15.18 29.30 13.53
N LYS A 375 -14.36 30.34 13.70
CA LYS A 375 -12.90 30.21 13.85
C LYS A 375 -12.59 30.33 15.34
N SER A 376 -12.17 29.23 15.96
CA SER A 376 -11.58 29.31 17.30
C SER A 376 -10.21 29.98 17.18
N GLU A 377 -9.99 31.08 17.89
CA GLU A 377 -8.78 31.91 17.78
C GLU A 377 -7.75 31.65 18.89
N SER A 378 -7.95 30.63 19.74
CA SER A 378 -6.96 30.36 20.79
C SER A 378 -5.60 30.00 20.18
N PRO A 379 -4.51 30.71 20.51
CA PRO A 379 -3.21 30.54 19.87
C PRO A 379 -2.58 29.16 20.14
N ASP A 380 -2.97 28.53 21.25
CA ASP A 380 -2.43 27.23 21.68
C ASP A 380 -3.25 26.04 21.15
N ARG A 381 -4.30 26.28 20.33
CA ARG A 381 -5.07 25.16 19.76
C ARG A 381 -4.22 24.38 18.80
N LEU A 382 -4.31 23.06 18.90
CA LEU A 382 -3.70 22.18 17.93
C LEU A 382 -4.52 22.15 16.63
N VAL A 383 -3.81 22.24 15.50
CA VAL A 383 -4.37 22.17 14.15
C VAL A 383 -3.44 21.36 13.24
N ALA A 384 -3.96 20.83 12.15
CA ALA A 384 -3.16 20.29 11.07
C ALA A 384 -2.27 21.39 10.50
N THR A 385 -0.95 21.20 10.49
CA THR A 385 0.02 22.18 9.95
C THR A 385 0.90 21.62 8.85
N LYS A 386 0.93 20.29 8.70
CA LYS A 386 1.66 19.62 7.64
C LYS A 386 0.96 18.32 7.26
N LEU A 387 0.97 18.00 5.97
CA LEU A 387 0.54 16.70 5.45
C LEU A 387 1.68 16.06 4.68
N VAL A 388 2.00 14.80 4.97
CA VAL A 388 3.02 14.01 4.28
C VAL A 388 2.33 12.92 3.47
N LEU A 389 2.39 13.01 2.14
CA LEU A 389 1.75 12.07 1.21
C LEU A 389 2.78 11.03 0.74
N HIS A 390 2.53 9.75 1.02
CA HIS A 390 3.46 8.66 0.74
C HIS A 390 3.14 7.95 -0.58
N GLY A 391 4.16 7.78 -1.43
CA GLY A 391 4.04 7.18 -2.76
C GLY A 391 4.09 5.65 -2.78
N ASN A 392 4.61 5.01 -1.73
CA ASN A 392 4.79 3.56 -1.62
C ASN A 392 5.43 2.95 -2.88
N VAL A 393 6.53 3.54 -3.36
CA VAL A 393 7.18 3.15 -4.62
C VAL A 393 8.04 1.90 -4.40
N PRO A 394 7.84 0.79 -5.14
CA PRO A 394 8.70 -0.38 -5.04
C PRO A 394 10.19 -0.03 -5.21
N GLY A 395 11.01 -0.54 -4.30
CA GLY A 395 12.44 -0.25 -4.25
C GLY A 395 12.82 0.97 -3.40
N SER A 396 11.87 1.76 -2.92
CA SER A 396 12.19 2.80 -1.92
C SER A 396 12.37 2.17 -0.53
N TYR A 397 13.17 2.84 0.31
CA TYR A 397 13.43 2.40 1.68
C TYR A 397 12.15 2.24 2.52
N GLU A 398 11.18 3.14 2.35
CA GLU A 398 9.91 3.13 3.09
C GLU A 398 8.83 2.25 2.44
N PHE A 399 9.19 1.43 1.45
CA PHE A 399 8.25 0.61 0.72
C PHE A 399 7.46 -0.33 1.67
N ASN A 400 6.16 -0.38 1.45
CA ASN A 400 5.15 -1.10 2.21
C ASN A 400 4.96 -0.63 3.67
N ARG A 401 5.51 0.53 4.07
CA ARG A 401 5.18 1.17 5.35
C ARG A 401 3.80 1.84 5.35
N HIS A 402 3.48 2.49 4.23
CA HIS A 402 2.20 3.15 4.00
C HIS A 402 1.61 2.63 2.69
N ARG A 403 0.29 2.69 2.56
CA ARG A 403 -0.38 2.56 1.27
C ARG A 403 0.03 3.71 0.35
N ARG A 404 0.06 3.47 -0.96
CA ARG A 404 0.23 4.53 -1.96
C ARG A 404 -0.93 5.54 -1.88
N CYS A 405 -0.58 6.81 -1.68
CA CYS A 405 -1.49 7.94 -1.79
C CYS A 405 -1.25 8.67 -3.12
N ARG A 406 -2.27 8.69 -3.99
CA ARG A 406 -2.21 9.45 -5.24
C ARG A 406 -2.54 10.92 -4.98
N TRP A 407 -1.87 11.79 -5.71
CA TRP A 407 -2.04 13.23 -5.57
C TRP A 407 -1.90 13.96 -6.90
N GLU A 408 -2.44 15.17 -6.98
CA GLU A 408 -2.22 16.10 -8.08
C GLU A 408 -2.01 17.53 -7.54
N VAL A 409 -1.21 18.32 -8.25
CA VAL A 409 -1.04 19.75 -7.98
C VAL A 409 -1.99 20.52 -8.88
N SER A 410 -3.19 20.79 -8.37
CA SER A 410 -4.31 21.30 -9.18
C SER A 410 -4.07 22.70 -9.75
N TYR A 411 -3.24 23.53 -9.12
CA TYR A 411 -2.91 24.86 -9.64
C TYR A 411 -1.88 24.86 -10.79
N LEU A 412 -1.40 23.69 -11.19
CA LEU A 412 -0.59 23.47 -12.39
C LEU A 412 -1.41 22.94 -13.56
N ASP A 413 -2.71 22.66 -13.36
CA ASP A 413 -3.62 22.28 -14.43
C ASP A 413 -3.94 23.52 -15.28
N ASP A 414 -3.55 23.49 -16.54
CA ASP A 414 -3.83 24.53 -17.53
C ASP A 414 -5.11 24.25 -18.34
N GLY A 415 -5.85 23.19 -17.98
CA GLY A 415 -7.07 22.76 -18.67
C GLY A 415 -6.82 21.89 -19.90
N SER A 416 -5.55 21.58 -20.24
CA SER A 416 -5.24 20.61 -21.29
C SER A 416 -5.30 19.15 -20.78
N PRO A 417 -5.71 18.18 -21.63
CA PRO A 417 -5.79 16.78 -21.21
C PRO A 417 -4.40 16.26 -20.79
N GLY A 418 -4.24 15.87 -19.51
CA GLY A 418 -2.96 15.41 -18.96
C GLY A 418 -2.07 16.51 -18.36
N ALA A 419 -2.57 17.74 -18.23
CA ALA A 419 -1.81 18.88 -17.70
C ALA A 419 -1.51 18.83 -16.21
N SER A 420 -2.35 18.15 -15.42
CA SER A 420 -2.20 18.10 -13.97
C SER A 420 -0.95 17.31 -13.59
N ALA A 421 0.05 17.99 -13.02
CA ALA A 421 1.21 17.34 -12.42
C ALA A 421 0.75 16.43 -11.25
N ASN A 422 0.97 15.12 -11.37
CA ASN A 422 0.42 14.12 -10.45
C ASN A 422 1.47 13.13 -9.95
N SER A 423 1.04 12.21 -9.08
CA SER A 423 1.88 11.16 -8.46
C SER A 423 2.52 10.16 -9.43
N GLU A 424 2.10 10.16 -10.70
CA GLU A 424 2.68 9.33 -11.77
C GLU A 424 3.60 10.13 -12.71
N THR A 425 3.62 11.47 -12.60
CA THR A 425 4.48 12.36 -13.39
C THR A 425 5.91 12.31 -12.87
N LYS A 426 6.89 12.29 -13.78
CA LYS A 426 8.32 12.35 -13.43
C LYS A 426 8.65 13.69 -12.77
N PHE A 427 9.52 13.68 -11.77
CA PHE A 427 9.81 14.87 -10.98
C PHE A 427 10.44 15.98 -11.82
N ILE A 428 11.26 15.66 -12.82
CA ILE A 428 11.84 16.67 -13.72
C ILE A 428 10.77 17.54 -14.41
N GLU A 429 9.65 16.93 -14.81
CA GLU A 429 8.53 17.62 -15.45
C GLU A 429 7.76 18.47 -14.43
N ILE A 430 7.48 17.91 -13.25
CA ILE A 430 6.86 18.63 -12.13
C ILE A 430 7.69 19.87 -11.77
N LYS A 431 9.01 19.70 -11.64
CA LYS A 431 9.98 20.75 -11.33
C LYS A 431 9.94 21.88 -12.35
N ASN A 432 9.92 21.55 -13.64
CA ASN A 432 9.86 22.55 -14.71
C ASN A 432 8.57 23.36 -14.65
N ARG A 433 7.42 22.70 -14.50
CA ARG A 433 6.11 23.37 -14.37
C ARG A 433 6.04 24.25 -13.12
N LEU A 434 6.57 23.79 -11.98
CA LEU A 434 6.63 24.60 -10.76
C LEU A 434 7.53 25.83 -10.94
N ASN A 435 8.72 25.68 -11.53
CA ASN A 435 9.61 26.81 -11.79
C ASN A 435 8.95 27.87 -12.68
N GLU A 436 8.26 27.44 -13.74
CA GLU A 436 7.51 28.34 -14.62
C GLU A 436 6.38 29.05 -13.87
N ARG A 437 5.57 28.29 -13.12
CA ARG A 437 4.44 28.80 -12.35
C ARG A 437 4.82 29.83 -11.31
N TRP A 438 5.97 29.63 -10.65
CA TRP A 438 6.48 30.47 -9.58
C TRP A 438 7.48 31.54 -10.03
N SER A 439 7.82 31.59 -11.33
CA SER A 439 8.82 32.51 -11.89
C SER A 439 8.60 33.98 -11.50
N SER A 440 7.35 34.46 -11.56
CA SER A 440 6.95 35.83 -11.21
C SER A 440 7.04 36.17 -9.71
N ALA A 441 7.20 35.17 -8.84
CA ALA A 441 7.27 35.35 -7.39
C ALA A 441 8.69 35.39 -6.83
N TYR A 442 9.70 35.23 -7.70
CA TYR A 442 11.12 35.36 -7.36
C TYR A 442 11.61 36.75 -7.77
N PRO A 443 12.39 37.45 -6.91
CA PRO A 443 12.94 38.76 -7.27
C PRO A 443 13.86 38.67 -8.50
N ASP A 444 13.77 39.66 -9.40
CA ASP A 444 14.70 39.82 -10.51
C ASP A 444 16.13 39.97 -9.96
N GLY A 445 16.93 38.90 -10.07
CA GLY A 445 18.30 38.85 -9.56
C GLY A 445 18.68 37.56 -8.81
N ASP A 446 17.70 36.84 -8.24
CA ASP A 446 17.90 35.51 -7.63
C ASP A 446 17.57 34.36 -8.61
N SER A 447 17.10 34.75 -9.80
CA SER A 447 16.81 33.90 -10.95
C SER A 447 18.10 33.26 -11.46
N LYS A 448 18.32 31.98 -11.10
CA LYS A 448 19.01 30.89 -11.84
C LYS A 448 19.90 29.98 -10.99
N ALA A 449 19.95 30.10 -9.66
CA ALA A 449 20.48 28.97 -8.91
C ALA A 449 19.43 27.85 -8.95
N PRO A 450 19.64 26.73 -9.68
CA PRO A 450 18.73 25.60 -9.58
C PRO A 450 18.66 25.25 -8.09
N GLN A 451 17.45 25.14 -7.53
CA GLN A 451 17.28 24.65 -6.17
C GLN A 451 18.11 23.38 -6.04
N ARG A 452 19.22 23.48 -5.31
CA ARG A 452 20.17 22.39 -5.18
C ARG A 452 19.49 21.37 -4.30
N GLY A 453 19.20 20.21 -4.87
CA GLY A 453 18.57 19.12 -4.13
C GLY A 453 19.41 18.76 -2.91
N MET A 454 18.75 18.55 -1.78
CA MET A 454 19.41 18.08 -0.55
C MET A 454 19.35 16.55 -0.54
N VAL A 455 20.50 15.90 -0.66
CA VAL A 455 20.58 14.43 -0.66
C VAL A 455 20.41 13.91 0.77
N LEU A 456 19.55 12.92 0.93
CA LEU A 456 19.33 12.17 2.16
C LEU A 456 19.73 10.71 1.95
N ASN A 457 20.38 10.11 2.95
CA ASN A 457 20.63 8.67 2.97
C ASN A 457 19.80 8.05 4.10
N ARG A 458 18.69 7.40 3.74
CA ARG A 458 17.77 6.78 4.69
C ARG A 458 18.35 5.53 5.36
N GLY A 459 19.40 4.93 4.80
CA GLY A 459 20.08 3.76 5.38
C GLY A 459 20.96 4.09 6.59
N TRP A 460 21.29 5.36 6.79
CA TRP A 460 21.98 5.84 7.99
C TRP A 460 20.89 6.33 8.94
N GLY A 461 20.56 5.54 9.98
CA GLY A 461 19.46 5.77 10.94
C GLY A 461 19.57 7.02 11.84
N ASP A 462 20.04 8.12 11.25
CA ASP A 462 20.15 9.47 11.81
C ASP A 462 19.75 10.51 10.74
N SER A 463 18.93 10.10 9.77
CA SER A 463 18.46 11.01 8.71
C SER A 463 17.40 11.94 9.31
N PRO A 464 17.58 13.28 9.26
CA PRO A 464 16.65 14.21 9.86
C PRO A 464 15.36 14.32 9.04
N GLY A 465 14.48 13.32 9.20
CA GLY A 465 13.19 13.20 8.54
C GLY A 465 12.08 13.17 9.58
N SER A 466 11.55 14.35 9.89
CA SER A 466 10.43 14.57 10.81
C SER A 466 9.17 13.80 10.35
N SER A 467 9.04 12.56 10.83
CA SER A 467 7.82 11.76 11.07
C SER A 467 8.13 10.30 11.42
N CYS A 468 9.37 9.79 11.27
CA CYS A 468 9.48 8.35 11.01
C CYS A 468 10.78 7.58 11.35
N GLU A 469 11.38 7.66 12.55
CA GLU A 469 12.55 6.80 12.87
C GLU A 469 12.56 5.99 14.19
N PHE A 470 11.51 5.97 15.03
CA PHE A 470 11.57 5.16 16.29
C PHE A 470 10.25 4.47 16.68
N LEU A 471 9.55 3.83 15.74
CA LEU A 471 8.70 2.70 16.10
C LEU A 471 9.58 1.45 16.16
N GLY A 472 10.45 1.41 17.17
CA GLY A 472 11.18 0.21 17.55
C GLY A 472 10.19 -0.90 17.87
N GLY A 473 10.40 -2.08 17.27
CA GLY A 473 9.59 -3.26 17.55
C GLY A 473 9.44 -4.27 16.41
N TRP A 474 10.02 -4.06 15.23
CA TRP A 474 10.00 -5.07 14.15
C TRP A 474 11.35 -5.41 13.52
N GLU A 475 12.44 -4.76 13.94
CA GLU A 475 13.79 -5.03 13.41
C GLU A 475 14.55 -6.15 14.14
N ASP A 476 13.97 -6.79 15.17
CA ASP A 476 14.68 -7.87 15.87
C ASP A 476 14.59 -9.24 15.17
N SER A 477 14.06 -9.28 13.95
CA SER A 477 14.08 -10.47 13.09
C SER A 477 15.15 -10.34 12.00
N GLY A 478 16.42 -10.29 12.41
CA GLY A 478 17.55 -10.78 11.61
C GLY A 478 17.75 -10.18 10.21
N ALA A 479 17.36 -8.93 9.96
CA ALA A 479 17.77 -8.24 8.75
C ALA A 479 19.28 -7.98 8.83
N LYS A 480 20.07 -8.83 8.17
CA LYS A 480 21.45 -8.47 7.78
C LYS A 480 21.41 -7.05 7.25
N ARG A 481 22.29 -6.18 7.77
CA ARG A 481 22.58 -4.87 7.18
C ARG A 481 22.61 -5.04 5.66
N LEU A 482 21.58 -4.52 4.98
CA LEU A 482 21.58 -4.45 3.53
C LEU A 482 22.80 -3.59 3.20
N ASP A 483 23.73 -4.17 2.44
CA ASP A 483 24.88 -3.44 1.90
C ASP A 483 24.40 -2.11 1.31
N ASP A 484 25.25 -1.09 1.42
CA ASP A 484 25.06 0.29 0.95
C ASP A 484 24.52 0.30 -0.51
N THR A 485 23.20 0.20 -0.64
CA THR A 485 22.51 0.09 -1.93
C THR A 485 21.96 1.47 -2.25
N ASP A 486 22.24 1.91 -3.48
CA ASP A 486 21.81 3.20 -4.07
C ASP A 486 20.32 3.51 -3.83
N ASP A 487 19.50 2.47 -3.67
CA ASP A 487 18.06 2.48 -3.38
C ASP A 487 17.65 3.16 -2.05
N SER A 488 18.60 3.41 -1.14
CA SER A 488 18.35 4.12 0.14
C SER A 488 18.55 5.64 0.06
N THR A 489 19.07 6.14 -1.06
CA THR A 489 19.37 7.57 -1.25
C THR A 489 18.22 8.28 -1.96
N THR A 490 17.83 9.45 -1.44
CA THR A 490 16.78 10.29 -2.02
C THR A 490 17.24 11.74 -2.05
N THR A 491 16.60 12.56 -2.88
CA THR A 491 16.89 13.99 -2.99
C THR A 491 15.67 14.82 -2.67
N LEU A 492 15.80 15.77 -1.75
CA LEU A 492 14.75 16.72 -1.39
C LEU A 492 14.81 17.98 -2.25
N PHE A 493 13.65 18.41 -2.74
CA PHE A 493 13.46 19.67 -3.46
C PHE A 493 12.30 20.46 -2.84
N GLY A 494 12.52 21.72 -2.47
CA GLY A 494 11.56 22.53 -1.75
C GLY A 494 11.00 23.68 -2.57
N PHE A 495 9.69 23.69 -2.82
CA PHE A 495 8.95 24.81 -3.40
C PHE A 495 8.10 25.52 -2.33
N PRO A 496 7.59 26.73 -2.57
CA PRO A 496 6.68 27.38 -1.62
C PRO A 496 5.49 26.47 -1.28
N GLY A 497 5.42 26.03 -0.01
CA GLY A 497 4.37 25.14 0.49
C GLY A 497 4.54 23.66 0.17
N LEU A 498 5.60 23.24 -0.53
CA LEU A 498 5.80 21.86 -0.96
C LEU A 498 7.26 21.41 -0.78
N VAL A 499 7.46 20.19 -0.30
CA VAL A 499 8.76 19.51 -0.37
C VAL A 499 8.56 18.16 -1.02
N PHE A 500 9.33 17.90 -2.07
CA PHE A 500 9.34 16.63 -2.79
C PHE A 500 10.57 15.84 -2.38
N GLU A 501 10.35 14.59 -1.96
CA GLU A 501 11.40 13.59 -1.86
C GLU A 501 11.41 12.74 -3.13
N VAL A 502 12.55 12.67 -3.79
CA VAL A 502 12.68 12.12 -5.14
C VAL A 502 13.72 11.00 -5.13
N LEU A 503 13.36 9.87 -5.71
CA LEU A 503 14.22 8.70 -5.90
C LEU A 503 15.20 8.93 -7.06
N ASN A 504 16.26 8.13 -7.13
CA ASN A 504 17.26 8.23 -8.20
C ASN A 504 16.69 8.00 -9.62
N ASN A 505 15.55 7.31 -9.73
CA ASN A 505 14.83 7.10 -11.00
C ASN A 505 13.82 8.22 -11.32
N ASP A 506 13.94 9.39 -10.68
CA ASP A 506 13.13 10.60 -10.89
C ASP A 506 11.64 10.46 -10.54
N HIS A 507 11.26 9.43 -9.76
CA HIS A 507 9.92 9.36 -9.19
C HIS A 507 9.87 10.02 -7.82
N VAL A 508 8.73 10.64 -7.53
CA VAL A 508 8.46 11.21 -6.21
C VAL A 508 8.09 10.09 -5.23
N ASN A 509 8.90 9.90 -4.19
CA ASN A 509 8.61 9.00 -3.08
C ASN A 509 7.58 9.63 -2.15
N THR A 510 7.76 10.91 -1.81
CA THR A 510 6.95 11.60 -0.79
C THR A 510 6.73 13.05 -1.17
N VAL A 511 5.53 13.58 -0.91
CA VAL A 511 5.23 15.02 -0.99
C VAL A 511 4.79 15.53 0.37
N THR A 512 5.53 16.49 0.92
CA THR A 512 5.15 17.20 2.13
C THR A 512 4.51 18.54 1.77
N VAL A 513 3.32 18.79 2.28
CA VAL A 513 2.55 20.03 2.09
C VAL A 513 2.53 20.83 3.39
N PHE A 514 2.71 22.14 3.29
CA PHE A 514 2.76 23.10 4.40
C PHE A 514 1.67 24.17 4.31
#